data_AF-A0A7C0YCV9-F1
#
_entry.id   AF-A0A7C0YCV9-F1
#
_cell.length_a   1.000
_cell.length_b   1.000
_cell.length_c   1.000
_cell.angle_alpha   90.00
_cell.angle_beta   90.00
_cell.angle_gamma   90.00
#
_symmetry.space_group_name_H-M   'P 1'
#
loop_
_entity.id
_entity.type
_entity.pdbx_description
1 polymer ?
#
loop_
_entity_poly.entity_id
_entity_poly.type
_entity_poly.pdbx_seq_one_letter_code
_entity_poly.pdbx_strand_id
1 'polypeptide(L)'
;PVKKKWYEKFKWFFSSDGFLVIAGRDATQNEIILKRHAEPHDLVFHADIPGAAFVVVKTQGMDVPDETKKEAAEFAAAHCKAWNKGLGTVDVFSVKREQVSKSPPSGEYLPKGSFMIYGEREWYRDLELKLAIGVKVDRENNTARVLSGPVMAMRRNSDYFVTIKPGFKKSLELARTVKNKILVRASPEDKFIIEKIPLDEFQIVIPAGMGDVAEYV
;
A
#
# COMPACT_ATOMS: atom_id res chain seq x y z
N PRO A 1 -6.92 14.20 -22.03
CA PRO A 1 -6.38 13.92 -20.68
C PRO A 1 -7.07 12.72 -20.04
N VAL A 2 -6.32 11.67 -19.69
CA VAL A 2 -6.86 10.51 -18.95
C VAL A 2 -7.43 11.01 -17.63
N LYS A 3 -8.73 10.77 -17.40
CA LYS A 3 -9.43 11.24 -16.19
C LYS A 3 -8.86 10.48 -14.99
N LYS A 4 -8.13 11.17 -14.09
CA LYS A 4 -7.62 10.59 -12.85
C LYS A 4 -8.75 9.92 -12.08
N LYS A 5 -8.55 8.66 -11.70
CA LYS A 5 -9.53 7.94 -10.87
C LYS A 5 -9.54 8.53 -9.46
N TRP A 6 -10.69 8.50 -8.79
CA TRP A 6 -10.88 9.15 -7.49
C TRP A 6 -9.94 8.63 -6.40
N TYR A 7 -9.51 7.37 -6.50
CA TYR A 7 -8.64 6.71 -5.52
C TYR A 7 -7.16 7.10 -5.69
N GLU A 8 -6.76 7.69 -6.82
CA GLU A 8 -5.34 8.00 -7.10
C GLU A 8 -4.75 9.09 -6.20
N LYS A 9 -5.60 9.80 -5.46
CA LYS A 9 -5.17 10.75 -4.41
C LYS A 9 -4.70 10.06 -3.12
N PHE A 10 -5.03 8.78 -2.94
CA PHE A 10 -4.61 7.95 -1.82
C PHE A 10 -3.37 7.12 -2.17
N LYS A 11 -2.88 6.31 -1.23
CA LYS A 11 -2.09 5.12 -1.59
C LYS A 11 -3.08 4.06 -2.05
N TRP A 12 -2.74 3.29 -3.07
CA TRP A 12 -3.67 2.30 -3.61
C TRP A 12 -2.95 1.22 -4.39
N PHE A 13 -3.59 0.05 -4.48
CA PHE A 13 -3.23 -1.01 -5.40
C PHE A 13 -4.48 -1.82 -5.77
N PHE A 14 -4.38 -2.64 -6.81
CA PHE A 14 -5.34 -3.72 -7.04
C PHE A 14 -4.74 -5.02 -6.53
N SER A 15 -5.52 -5.78 -5.76
CA SER A 15 -5.11 -7.11 -5.30
C SER A 15 -4.89 -8.05 -6.48
N SER A 16 -4.24 -9.18 -6.23
CA SER A 16 -4.08 -10.22 -7.25
C SER A 16 -5.43 -10.79 -7.73
N ASP A 17 -6.48 -10.70 -6.89
CA ASP A 17 -7.87 -11.06 -7.22
C ASP A 17 -8.68 -9.89 -7.83
N GLY A 18 -8.08 -8.70 -8.00
CA GLY A 18 -8.72 -7.55 -8.66
C GLY A 18 -9.51 -6.61 -7.75
N PHE A 19 -9.43 -6.76 -6.43
CA PHE A 19 -10.06 -5.82 -5.48
C PHE A 19 -9.25 -4.53 -5.39
N LEU A 20 -9.93 -3.39 -5.38
CA LEU A 20 -9.29 -2.12 -5.09
C LEU A 20 -8.98 -2.01 -3.60
N VAL A 21 -7.73 -1.73 -3.26
CA VAL A 21 -7.29 -1.47 -1.90
C VAL A 21 -6.76 -0.04 -1.82
N ILE A 22 -7.21 0.74 -0.83
CA ILE A 22 -6.80 2.13 -0.61
C ILE A 22 -6.27 2.35 0.79
N ALA A 23 -5.33 3.27 0.96
CA ALA A 23 -4.80 3.64 2.27
C ALA A 23 -4.47 5.13 2.38
N GLY A 24 -4.63 5.69 3.58
CA GLY A 24 -4.34 7.10 3.80
C GLY A 24 -2.84 7.39 3.81
N ARG A 25 -2.46 8.55 3.28
CA ARG A 25 -1.08 9.07 3.38
C ARG A 25 -0.79 9.70 4.73
N ASP A 26 -1.82 10.20 5.39
CA ASP A 26 -1.77 10.89 6.67
C ASP A 26 -3.09 10.71 7.45
N ALA A 27 -3.13 11.24 8.68
CA ALA A 27 -4.31 11.16 9.54
C ALA A 27 -5.57 11.82 8.93
N THR A 28 -5.42 12.87 8.13
CA THR A 28 -6.55 13.53 7.46
C THR A 28 -7.11 12.62 6.36
N GLN A 29 -6.25 12.01 5.55
CA GLN A 29 -6.69 11.03 4.55
C GLN A 29 -7.30 9.78 5.17
N ASN A 30 -6.74 9.26 6.28
CA ASN A 30 -7.34 8.15 7.03
C ASN A 30 -8.79 8.46 7.43
N GLU A 31 -9.04 9.66 7.97
CA GLU A 31 -10.41 10.08 8.29
C GLU A 31 -11.31 10.22 7.07
N ILE A 32 -10.80 10.75 5.96
CA ILE A 32 -11.57 10.88 4.72
C ILE A 32 -11.94 9.50 4.18
N ILE A 33 -11.01 8.54 4.17
CA ILE A 33 -11.25 7.17 3.72
C ILE A 33 -12.37 6.56 4.55
N LEU A 34 -12.22 6.53 5.88
CA LEU A 34 -13.18 5.87 6.75
C LEU A 34 -14.56 6.55 6.76
N LYS A 35 -14.63 7.87 6.62
CA LYS A 35 -15.91 8.60 6.67
C LYS A 35 -16.63 8.70 5.33
N ARG A 36 -15.90 8.76 4.21
CA ARG A 36 -16.46 9.12 2.89
C ARG A 36 -16.27 8.05 1.82
N HIS A 37 -15.35 7.11 2.00
CA HIS A 37 -15.03 6.13 0.98
C HIS A 37 -15.14 4.68 1.43
N ALA A 38 -15.16 4.39 2.74
CA ALA A 38 -15.41 3.05 3.27
C ALA A 38 -16.92 2.83 3.43
N GLU A 39 -17.39 1.68 2.94
CA GLU A 39 -18.76 1.21 3.08
C GLU A 39 -18.87 0.20 4.25
N PRO A 40 -20.06 -0.04 4.83
CA PRO A 40 -20.19 -0.85 6.04
C PRO A 40 -19.57 -2.26 5.97
N HIS A 41 -19.63 -2.87 4.79
CA HIS A 41 -19.15 -4.23 4.51
C HIS A 41 -17.69 -4.27 4.04
N ASP A 42 -17.04 -3.11 3.87
CA ASP A 42 -15.62 -3.07 3.56
C ASP A 42 -14.78 -3.55 4.74
N LEU A 43 -13.66 -4.20 4.41
CA LEU A 43 -12.67 -4.61 5.41
C LEU A 43 -11.67 -3.49 5.63
N VAL A 44 -11.40 -3.20 6.90
CA VAL A 44 -10.45 -2.20 7.37
C VAL A 44 -9.30 -2.90 8.06
N PHE A 45 -8.08 -2.60 7.62
CA PHE A 45 -6.84 -3.14 8.18
C PHE A 45 -6.03 -2.01 8.81
N HIS A 46 -5.37 -2.34 9.92
CA HIS A 46 -4.49 -1.41 10.62
C HIS A 46 -3.38 -2.21 11.31
N ALA A 47 -2.12 -1.77 11.15
CA ALA A 47 -1.00 -2.37 11.88
C ALA A 47 -1.10 -2.03 13.36
N ASP A 48 -0.76 -2.95 14.26
CA ASP A 48 -0.86 -2.76 15.71
C ASP A 48 0.30 -1.92 16.25
N ILE A 49 0.43 -0.71 15.71
CA ILE A 49 1.43 0.28 16.06
C ILE A 49 0.88 1.70 15.84
N PRO A 50 1.15 2.66 16.74
CA PRO A 50 0.69 4.03 16.57
C PRO A 50 1.18 4.68 15.26
N GLY A 51 0.25 5.31 14.55
CA GLY A 51 0.53 6.03 13.30
C GLY A 51 0.63 5.13 12.07
N ALA A 52 0.04 3.94 12.09
CA ALA A 52 -0.19 3.15 10.90
C ALA A 52 -1.25 3.79 9.99
N ALA A 53 -1.20 3.47 8.70
CA ALA A 53 -2.27 3.81 7.77
C ALA A 53 -3.52 2.95 8.07
N PHE A 54 -4.70 3.54 7.85
CA PHE A 54 -5.91 2.74 7.67
C PHE A 54 -5.98 2.29 6.23
N VAL A 55 -5.96 0.97 6.02
CA VAL A 55 -6.09 0.33 4.72
C VAL A 55 -7.51 -0.20 4.58
N VAL A 56 -8.16 0.02 3.44
CA VAL A 56 -9.53 -0.42 3.18
C VAL A 56 -9.57 -1.20 1.88
N VAL A 57 -10.07 -2.43 1.98
CA VAL A 57 -10.42 -3.26 0.81
C VAL A 57 -11.83 -2.87 0.38
N LYS A 58 -11.98 -2.42 -0.87
CA LYS A 58 -13.27 -2.10 -1.47
C LYS A 58 -13.92 -3.39 -1.96
N THR A 59 -14.80 -3.92 -1.13
CA THR A 59 -15.41 -5.25 -1.29
C THR A 59 -16.55 -5.29 -2.29
N GLN A 60 -17.27 -4.17 -2.47
CA GLN A 60 -18.43 -4.08 -3.37
C GLN A 60 -19.50 -5.15 -3.10
N GLY A 61 -19.63 -5.58 -1.84
CA GLY A 61 -20.57 -6.60 -1.40
C GLY A 61 -20.12 -8.03 -1.65
N MET A 62 -18.93 -8.24 -2.21
CA MET A 62 -18.38 -9.57 -2.50
C MET A 62 -17.55 -10.10 -1.33
N ASP A 63 -17.52 -11.43 -1.21
CA ASP A 63 -16.59 -12.11 -0.30
C ASP A 63 -15.14 -11.86 -0.74
N VAL A 64 -14.30 -11.52 0.23
CA VAL A 64 -12.89 -11.22 -0.01
C VAL A 64 -12.05 -12.49 0.14
N PRO A 65 -11.33 -12.93 -0.90
CA PRO A 65 -10.42 -14.08 -0.80
C PRO A 65 -9.30 -13.83 0.22
N ASP A 66 -8.81 -14.89 0.86
CA ASP A 66 -7.77 -14.78 1.88
C ASP A 66 -6.45 -14.20 1.34
N GLU A 67 -6.13 -14.43 0.06
CA GLU A 67 -4.97 -13.80 -0.57
C GLU A 67 -5.13 -12.27 -0.63
N THR A 68 -6.29 -11.75 -1.05
CA THR A 68 -6.58 -10.31 -1.01
C THR A 68 -6.51 -9.75 0.41
N LYS A 69 -7.01 -10.47 1.41
CA LYS A 69 -6.92 -10.01 2.81
C LYS A 69 -5.47 -9.95 3.29
N LYS A 70 -4.68 -10.99 2.98
CA LYS A 70 -3.25 -11.06 3.30
C LYS A 70 -2.48 -9.93 2.61
N GLU A 71 -2.75 -9.68 1.33
CA GLU A 71 -2.18 -8.56 0.58
C GLU A 71 -2.53 -7.21 1.23
N ALA A 72 -3.79 -7.00 1.64
CA ALA A 72 -4.19 -5.79 2.36
C ALA A 72 -3.46 -5.64 3.70
N ALA A 73 -3.24 -6.75 4.42
CA ALA A 73 -2.49 -6.76 5.67
C ALA A 73 -0.99 -6.44 5.46
N GLU A 74 -0.35 -7.03 4.45
CA GLU A 74 1.03 -6.72 4.05
C GLU A 74 1.17 -5.23 3.67
N PHE A 75 0.18 -4.68 2.97
CA PHE A 75 0.17 -3.25 2.62
C PHE A 75 0.04 -2.35 3.86
N ALA A 76 -0.76 -2.74 4.85
CA ALA A 76 -0.88 -2.04 6.12
C ALA A 76 0.45 -2.08 6.91
N ALA A 77 1.09 -3.25 6.92
CA ALA A 77 2.41 -3.45 7.54
C ALA A 77 3.47 -2.53 6.90
N ALA A 78 3.54 -2.50 5.56
CA ALA A 78 4.49 -1.65 4.84
C ALA A 78 4.24 -0.14 5.03
N HIS A 79 3.02 0.27 5.37
CA HIS A 79 2.63 1.66 5.55
C HIS A 79 2.39 2.06 7.01
N CYS A 80 3.26 1.57 7.90
CA CYS A 80 3.26 1.97 9.30
C CYS A 80 4.64 2.45 9.79
N LYS A 81 4.70 2.94 11.03
CA LYS A 81 5.95 3.43 11.62
C LYS A 81 6.99 2.34 11.89
N ALA A 82 6.61 1.06 11.86
CA ALA A 82 7.55 -0.05 12.00
C ALA A 82 8.63 -0.01 10.90
N TRP A 83 8.25 0.42 9.70
CA TRP A 83 9.17 0.61 8.57
C TRP A 83 10.27 1.62 8.91
N ASN A 84 9.88 2.80 9.40
CA ASN A 84 10.81 3.86 9.82
C ASN A 84 11.73 3.44 10.96
N LYS A 85 11.23 2.55 11.83
CA LYS A 85 11.97 2.03 12.99
C LYS A 85 12.89 0.86 12.63
N GLY A 86 12.90 0.40 11.38
CA GLY A 86 13.70 -0.75 10.95
C GLY A 86 13.31 -2.06 11.62
N LEU A 87 12.04 -2.20 12.05
CA LEU A 87 11.56 -3.47 12.61
C LEU A 87 11.47 -4.53 11.51
N GLY A 88 11.65 -5.81 11.86
CA GLY A 88 11.55 -6.90 10.89
C GLY A 88 10.10 -7.26 10.54
N THR A 89 9.24 -7.28 11.56
CA THR A 89 7.84 -7.70 11.45
C THR A 89 6.91 -6.75 12.21
N VAL A 90 5.61 -6.83 11.90
CA VAL A 90 4.54 -6.19 12.67
C VAL A 90 3.26 -7.02 12.58
N ASP A 91 2.46 -6.97 13.64
CA ASP A 91 1.12 -7.54 13.62
C ASP A 91 0.13 -6.58 12.97
N VAL A 92 -0.82 -7.13 12.22
CA VAL A 92 -1.92 -6.38 11.62
C VAL A 92 -3.22 -7.04 12.00
N PHE A 93 -4.26 -6.23 12.25
CA PHE A 93 -5.61 -6.73 12.40
C PHE A 93 -6.52 -6.24 11.28
N SER A 94 -7.55 -7.04 10.97
CA SER A 94 -8.68 -6.66 10.13
C SER A 94 -9.97 -6.61 10.96
N VAL A 95 -10.85 -5.69 10.59
CA VAL A 95 -12.22 -5.59 11.08
C VAL A 95 -13.13 -5.10 9.96
N LYS A 96 -14.45 -5.32 10.07
CA LYS A 96 -15.41 -4.65 9.21
C LYS A 96 -15.46 -3.16 9.50
N ARG A 97 -15.79 -2.34 8.51
CA ARG A 97 -15.92 -0.89 8.68
C ARG A 97 -16.91 -0.52 9.79
N GLU A 98 -18.01 -1.25 9.96
CA GLU A 98 -19.00 -1.02 11.02
C GLU A 98 -18.43 -1.10 12.44
N GLN A 99 -17.33 -1.83 12.63
CA GLN A 99 -16.63 -1.95 13.91
C GLN A 99 -15.74 -0.75 14.24
N VAL A 100 -15.54 0.17 13.28
CA VAL A 100 -14.66 1.33 13.41
C VAL A 100 -15.47 2.59 13.75
N SER A 101 -15.22 3.18 14.91
CA SER A 101 -15.94 4.36 15.40
C SER A 101 -15.00 5.52 15.72
N LYS A 102 -15.49 6.74 15.53
CA LYS A 102 -14.81 7.97 16.00
C LYS A 102 -15.41 8.50 17.32
N SER A 103 -16.40 7.80 17.86
CA SER A 103 -17.02 8.16 19.13
C SER A 103 -16.37 7.31 20.23
N PRO A 104 -15.56 7.92 21.12
CA PRO A 104 -15.07 7.24 22.30
C PRO A 104 -16.22 7.03 23.31
N PRO A 105 -16.04 6.17 24.32
CA PRO A 105 -16.92 6.11 25.49
C PRO A 105 -17.10 7.50 26.12
N SER A 106 -18.24 7.71 26.78
CA SER A 106 -18.66 9.03 27.28
C SER A 106 -17.59 9.69 28.16
N GLY A 107 -17.15 10.89 27.79
CA GLY A 107 -16.23 11.74 28.57
C GLY A 107 -14.79 11.78 28.05
N GLU A 108 -14.43 10.94 27.08
CA GLU A 108 -13.07 10.90 26.54
C GLU A 108 -12.92 11.70 25.24
N TYR A 109 -11.72 12.24 25.00
CA TYR A 109 -11.36 12.89 23.74
C TYR A 109 -10.54 11.93 22.88
N LEU A 110 -10.97 11.74 21.63
CA LEU A 110 -10.23 10.94 20.66
C LEU A 110 -9.36 11.85 19.77
N PRO A 111 -8.02 11.69 19.78
CA PRO A 111 -7.14 12.47 18.92
C PRO A 111 -7.49 12.33 17.43
N LYS A 112 -7.10 13.34 16.64
CA LYS A 112 -7.26 13.31 15.18
C LYS A 112 -6.55 12.09 14.59
N GLY A 113 -7.25 11.33 13.74
CA GLY A 113 -6.74 10.10 13.15
C GLY A 113 -6.81 8.85 14.03
N SER A 114 -7.29 8.95 15.27
CA SER A 114 -7.56 7.79 16.13
C SER A 114 -9.00 7.30 15.95
N PHE A 115 -9.20 6.00 16.12
CA PHE A 115 -10.48 5.32 16.00
C PHE A 115 -10.61 4.24 17.07
N MET A 116 -11.82 4.06 17.58
CA MET A 116 -12.18 2.94 18.42
C MET A 116 -12.55 1.75 17.55
N ILE A 117 -12.08 0.56 17.94
CA ILE A 117 -12.37 -0.70 17.29
C ILE A 117 -13.18 -1.57 18.26
N TYR A 118 -14.40 -1.93 17.87
CA TYR A 118 -15.31 -2.74 18.68
C TYR A 118 -15.47 -4.15 18.12
N GLY A 119 -15.76 -5.12 18.98
CA GLY A 119 -15.95 -6.52 18.58
C GLY A 119 -14.65 -7.27 18.28
N GLU A 120 -14.79 -8.41 17.59
CA GLU A 120 -13.70 -9.32 17.30
C GLU A 120 -12.78 -8.79 16.18
N ARG A 121 -11.49 -9.15 16.27
CA ARG A 121 -10.45 -8.81 15.30
C ARG A 121 -9.90 -10.09 14.70
N GLU A 122 -9.75 -10.10 13.39
CA GLU A 122 -8.95 -11.11 12.70
C GLU A 122 -7.49 -10.65 12.70
N TRP A 123 -6.55 -11.52 13.06
CA TRP A 123 -5.14 -11.18 13.24
C TRP A 123 -4.23 -11.83 12.21
N TYR A 124 -3.29 -11.03 11.71
CA TYR A 124 -2.22 -11.41 10.79
C TYR A 124 -0.91 -11.13 11.53
N ARG A 125 -0.30 -12.20 12.04
CA ARG A 125 0.86 -12.12 12.95
C ARG A 125 2.18 -12.13 12.19
N ASP A 126 3.16 -11.45 12.76
CA ASP A 126 4.56 -11.48 12.31
C ASP A 126 4.74 -11.17 10.82
N LEU A 127 3.96 -10.23 10.27
CA LEU A 127 4.08 -9.87 8.86
C LEU A 127 5.41 -9.16 8.61
N GLU A 128 6.22 -9.75 7.73
CA GLU A 128 7.47 -9.18 7.25
C GLU A 128 7.21 -7.81 6.59
N LEU A 129 8.00 -6.81 6.99
CA LEU A 129 7.94 -5.49 6.35
C LEU A 129 8.59 -5.54 4.97
N LYS A 130 7.76 -5.69 3.94
CA LYS A 130 8.16 -5.60 2.54
C LYS A 130 7.08 -5.00 1.68
N LEU A 131 7.48 -4.46 0.54
CA LEU A 131 6.60 -3.92 -0.48
C LEU A 131 7.25 -4.11 -1.84
N ALA A 132 6.48 -4.31 -2.90
CA ALA A 132 7.00 -4.27 -4.27
C ALA A 132 6.68 -2.93 -4.93
N ILE A 133 7.63 -2.43 -5.72
CA ILE A 133 7.45 -1.31 -6.63
C ILE A 133 7.46 -1.88 -8.04
N GLY A 134 6.33 -1.72 -8.74
CA GLY A 134 6.10 -2.24 -10.07
C GLY A 134 6.05 -1.16 -11.14
N VAL A 135 6.25 -1.54 -12.39
CA VAL A 135 5.97 -0.72 -13.56
C VAL A 135 5.04 -1.50 -14.48
N LYS A 136 3.89 -0.89 -14.80
CA LYS A 136 2.97 -1.38 -15.82
C LYS A 136 3.16 -0.56 -17.09
N VAL A 137 3.45 -1.25 -18.19
CA VAL A 137 3.69 -0.67 -19.51
C VAL A 137 2.43 -0.82 -20.36
N ASP A 138 2.01 0.29 -20.95
CA ASP A 138 0.99 0.35 -21.98
C ASP A 138 1.70 0.62 -23.32
N ARG A 139 1.96 -0.48 -24.05
CA ARG A 139 2.70 -0.46 -25.32
C ARG A 139 1.91 0.20 -26.43
N GLU A 140 0.58 0.07 -26.41
CA GLU A 140 -0.31 0.70 -27.40
C GLU A 140 -0.23 2.23 -27.31
N ASN A 141 -0.24 2.77 -26.09
CA ASN A 141 -0.16 4.21 -25.87
C ASN A 141 1.26 4.73 -25.65
N ASN A 142 2.27 3.85 -25.67
CA ASN A 142 3.68 4.18 -25.42
C ASN A 142 3.88 4.91 -24.08
N THR A 143 3.17 4.46 -23.04
CA THR A 143 3.22 5.02 -21.68
C THR A 143 3.50 3.93 -20.64
N ALA A 144 3.93 4.34 -19.45
CA ALA A 144 4.11 3.43 -18.34
C ALA A 144 3.77 4.12 -17.02
N ARG A 145 3.31 3.34 -16.04
CA ARG A 145 2.90 3.81 -14.72
C ARG A 145 3.66 3.04 -13.64
N VAL A 146 4.15 3.77 -12.65
CA VAL A 146 4.70 3.19 -11.42
C VAL A 146 3.55 2.80 -10.49
N LEU A 147 3.64 1.60 -9.94
CA LEU A 147 2.72 1.04 -8.97
C LEU A 147 3.51 0.64 -7.71
N SER A 148 2.82 0.55 -6.58
CA SER A 148 3.35 -0.17 -5.42
C SER A 148 2.27 -0.96 -4.72
N GLY A 149 2.67 -2.04 -4.07
CA GLY A 149 1.76 -2.91 -3.35
C GLY A 149 2.46 -4.19 -2.89
N PRO A 150 1.69 -5.11 -2.31
CA PRO A 150 2.14 -6.46 -1.96
C PRO A 150 2.82 -7.17 -3.14
N VAL A 151 3.73 -8.09 -2.84
CA VAL A 151 4.55 -8.75 -3.88
C VAL A 151 3.68 -9.51 -4.87
N MET A 152 2.67 -10.24 -4.39
CA MET A 152 1.77 -11.02 -5.23
C MET A 152 0.89 -10.13 -6.12
N ALA A 153 0.34 -9.05 -5.57
CA ALA A 153 -0.38 -8.03 -6.34
C ALA A 153 0.49 -7.41 -7.45
N MET A 154 1.74 -7.04 -7.16
CA MET A 154 2.64 -6.47 -8.17
C MET A 154 3.03 -7.51 -9.23
N ARG A 155 3.27 -8.76 -8.84
CA ARG A 155 3.53 -9.85 -9.79
C ARG A 155 2.36 -10.04 -10.77
N ARG A 156 1.12 -9.88 -10.31
CA ARG A 156 -0.08 -10.00 -11.16
C ARG A 156 -0.31 -8.77 -12.04
N ASN A 157 -0.07 -7.58 -11.49
CA ASN A 157 -0.58 -6.32 -12.05
C ASN A 157 0.51 -5.41 -12.65
N SER A 158 1.77 -5.85 -12.73
CA SER A 158 2.88 -5.10 -13.35
C SER A 158 3.69 -5.98 -14.28
N ASP A 159 4.36 -5.38 -15.27
CA ASP A 159 5.24 -6.11 -16.20
C ASP A 159 6.63 -6.32 -15.58
N TYR A 160 7.05 -5.40 -14.72
CA TYR A 160 8.32 -5.45 -13.99
C TYR A 160 8.10 -5.02 -12.55
N PHE A 161 8.77 -5.65 -11.59
CA PHE A 161 8.75 -5.21 -10.20
C PHE A 161 10.05 -5.48 -9.47
N VAL A 162 10.27 -4.74 -8.40
CA VAL A 162 11.37 -4.91 -7.45
C VAL A 162 10.81 -4.85 -6.05
N THR A 163 11.14 -5.85 -5.23
CA THR A 163 10.78 -5.87 -3.82
C THR A 163 11.74 -5.00 -3.00
N ILE A 164 11.20 -4.24 -2.08
CA ILE A 164 11.92 -3.41 -1.12
C ILE A 164 11.53 -3.80 0.31
N LYS A 165 12.40 -3.49 1.26
CA LYS A 165 12.24 -3.70 2.70
C LYS A 165 12.82 -2.51 3.48
N PRO A 166 12.58 -2.38 4.80
CA PRO A 166 13.30 -1.43 5.63
C PRO A 166 14.81 -1.59 5.47
N GLY A 167 15.53 -0.47 5.50
CA GLY A 167 16.94 -0.42 5.17
C GLY A 167 17.50 0.98 5.32
N PHE A 168 18.63 1.26 4.66
CA PHE A 168 19.42 2.46 4.94
C PHE A 168 19.44 3.50 3.80
N LYS A 169 18.95 3.18 2.60
CA LYS A 169 18.93 4.14 1.49
C LYS A 169 17.79 5.13 1.65
N LYS A 170 18.08 6.40 1.41
CA LYS A 170 17.05 7.45 1.32
C LYS A 170 16.15 7.20 0.12
N SER A 171 14.91 7.67 0.18
CA SER A 171 13.89 7.39 -0.85
C SER A 171 14.32 7.76 -2.27
N LEU A 172 15.03 8.88 -2.49
CA LEU A 172 15.53 9.26 -3.82
C LEU A 172 16.60 8.28 -4.35
N GLU A 173 17.49 7.83 -3.48
CA GLU A 173 18.53 6.86 -3.83
C GLU A 173 17.90 5.50 -4.14
N LEU A 174 17.00 5.04 -3.26
CA LEU A 174 16.27 3.79 -3.44
C LEU A 174 15.43 3.81 -4.73
N ALA A 175 14.74 4.92 -5.02
CA ALA A 175 13.99 5.10 -6.27
C ALA A 175 14.89 4.91 -7.50
N ARG A 176 16.11 5.46 -7.47
CA ARG A 176 17.09 5.30 -8.55
C ARG A 176 17.53 3.84 -8.67
N THR A 177 17.82 3.18 -7.56
CA THR A 177 18.18 1.76 -7.54
C THR A 177 17.06 0.89 -8.11
N VAL A 178 15.81 1.13 -7.71
CA VAL A 178 14.63 0.41 -8.20
C VAL A 178 14.45 0.61 -9.70
N LYS A 179 14.43 1.87 -10.17
CA LYS A 179 14.30 2.19 -11.60
C LYS A 179 15.39 1.50 -12.43
N ASN A 180 16.65 1.58 -11.99
CA ASN A 180 17.76 0.93 -12.69
C ASN A 180 17.63 -0.60 -12.73
N LYS A 181 17.22 -1.24 -11.63
CA LYS A 181 16.99 -2.69 -11.58
C LYS A 181 15.83 -3.12 -12.48
N ILE A 182 14.83 -2.28 -12.69
CA ILE A 182 13.75 -2.52 -13.65
C ILE A 182 14.28 -2.37 -15.08
N LEU A 183 15.01 -1.29 -15.39
CA LEU A 183 15.56 -1.04 -16.73
C LEU A 183 16.54 -2.13 -17.20
N VAL A 184 17.29 -2.75 -16.29
CA VAL A 184 18.19 -3.87 -16.63
C VAL A 184 17.42 -5.13 -17.06
N ARG A 185 16.21 -5.33 -16.52
CA ARG A 185 15.36 -6.50 -16.83
C ARG A 185 14.35 -6.22 -17.95
N ALA A 186 14.15 -4.96 -18.31
CA ALA A 186 13.20 -4.55 -19.33
C ALA A 186 13.64 -4.97 -20.73
N SER A 187 12.66 -5.32 -21.57
CA SER A 187 12.89 -5.47 -23.00
C SER A 187 13.40 -4.15 -23.61
N PRO A 188 14.11 -4.16 -24.75
CA PRO A 188 14.57 -2.93 -25.40
C PRO A 188 13.44 -1.93 -25.69
N GLU A 189 12.26 -2.44 -26.09
CA GLU A 189 11.07 -1.65 -26.35
C GLU A 189 10.56 -0.97 -25.07
N ASP A 190 10.35 -1.75 -24.00
CA ASP A 190 9.83 -1.22 -22.74
C ASP A 190 10.82 -0.25 -22.09
N LYS A 191 12.13 -0.50 -22.24
CA LYS A 191 13.18 0.37 -21.71
C LYS A 191 13.01 1.82 -22.20
N PHE A 192 12.73 2.01 -23.49
CA PHE A 192 12.49 3.32 -24.08
C PHE A 192 11.27 4.05 -23.46
N ILE A 193 10.27 3.29 -23.00
CA ILE A 193 9.07 3.82 -22.33
C ILE A 193 9.38 4.17 -20.87
N ILE A 194 10.02 3.24 -20.16
CA ILE A 194 10.31 3.34 -18.71
C ILE A 194 11.33 4.45 -18.43
N GLU A 195 12.28 4.68 -19.33
CA GLU A 195 13.27 5.77 -19.19
C GLU A 195 12.61 7.14 -19.04
N LYS A 196 11.49 7.38 -19.73
CA LYS A 196 10.73 8.63 -19.70
C LYS A 196 10.01 8.90 -18.38
N ILE A 197 9.78 7.88 -17.56
CA ILE A 197 9.13 8.04 -16.26
C ILE A 197 10.06 8.85 -15.34
N PRO A 198 9.64 10.02 -14.84
CA PRO A 198 10.49 10.80 -13.95
C PRO A 198 10.69 10.09 -12.60
N LEU A 199 11.82 10.39 -11.94
CA LEU A 199 12.26 9.61 -10.78
C LEU A 199 11.37 9.81 -9.53
N ASP A 200 10.66 10.93 -9.46
CA ASP A 200 9.70 11.28 -8.41
C ASP A 200 8.49 10.34 -8.39
N GLU A 201 8.05 9.82 -9.54
CA GLU A 201 7.00 8.79 -9.64
C GLU A 201 7.42 7.49 -8.95
N PHE A 202 8.71 7.15 -8.94
CA PHE A 202 9.24 6.03 -8.15
C PHE A 202 9.41 6.40 -6.68
N GLN A 203 9.80 7.64 -6.40
CA GLN A 203 10.04 8.08 -5.03
C GLN A 203 8.75 8.17 -4.20
N ILE A 204 7.65 8.65 -4.79
CA ILE A 204 6.38 8.91 -4.08
C ILE A 204 5.69 7.62 -3.60
N VAL A 205 6.00 6.48 -4.21
CA VAL A 205 5.40 5.17 -3.87
C VAL A 205 6.18 4.38 -2.82
N ILE A 206 7.40 4.82 -2.48
CA ILE A 206 8.21 4.23 -1.41
C ILE A 206 7.55 4.57 -0.06
N PRO A 207 7.42 3.62 0.89
CA PRO A 207 7.01 3.91 2.25
C PRO A 207 7.82 5.04 2.88
N ALA A 208 7.25 5.73 3.86
CA ALA A 208 8.02 6.72 4.61
C ALA A 208 9.28 6.05 5.20
N GLY A 209 10.36 6.82 5.35
CA GLY A 209 11.62 6.34 5.93
C GLY A 209 12.68 5.98 4.89
N MET A 210 13.56 5.09 5.29
CA MET A 210 14.63 4.53 4.46
C MET A 210 14.29 3.09 4.07
N GLY A 211 14.94 2.58 3.04
CA GLY A 211 14.70 1.22 2.58
C GLY A 211 15.88 0.66 1.83
N ASP A 212 15.81 -0.62 1.52
CA ASP A 212 16.74 -1.31 0.65
C ASP A 212 15.96 -2.22 -0.29
N VAL A 213 16.58 -2.56 -1.43
CA VAL A 213 16.05 -3.62 -2.29
C VAL A 213 16.19 -4.94 -1.52
N ALA A 214 15.10 -5.69 -1.45
CA ALA A 214 15.15 -7.04 -0.94
C ALA A 214 15.77 -7.94 -2.02
N GLU A 215 16.97 -8.45 -1.75
CA GLU A 215 17.62 -9.46 -2.58
C GLU A 215 16.96 -10.80 -2.30
N TYR A 216 15.89 -11.11 -3.04
CA TYR A 216 15.45 -12.48 -3.17
C TYR A 216 16.08 -13.03 -4.45
N VAL A 217 16.85 -14.10 -4.28
CA VAL A 217 17.46 -14.92 -5.34
C VAL A 217 16.37 -15.62 -6.14
#